data_AF-A0A2P5NVE5-F1
#
_entry.id   AF-A0A2P5NVE5-F1
#
_cell.length_a   1.000
_cell.length_b   1.000
_cell.length_c   1.000
_cell.angle_alpha   90.00
_cell.angle_beta   90.00
_cell.angle_gamma   90.00
#
_symmetry.space_group_name_H-M   'P 1'
#
loop_
_entity.id
_entity.type
_entity.pdbx_description
1 polymer ?
#
loop_
_entity_poly.entity_id
_entity_poly.type
_entity_poly.pdbx_seq_one_letter_code
_entity_poly.pdbx_strand_id
1 'polypeptide(L)' 'MLQEIKFGSIEIIVHENRVVQIERKEKLRFDTKATSSK' A
#
# COMPACT_ATOMS: atom_id res chain seq x y z
N MET A 1 5.69 3.46 -9.20
CA MET A 1 4.78 2.31 -8.94
C MET A 1 4.96 1.67 -7.56
N LEU A 2 6.06 0.95 -7.23
CA LEU A 2 6.22 0.34 -5.89
C LEU A 2 6.56 1.38 -4.80
N GLN A 3 7.29 2.43 -5.18
CA GLN A 3 7.77 3.48 -4.26
C GLN A 3 6.68 4.44 -3.75
N GLU A 4 5.45 4.34 -4.28
CA GLU A 4 4.33 5.20 -3.87
C GLU A 4 3.59 4.63 -2.63
N ILE A 5 3.76 3.34 -2.32
CA ILE A 5 3.13 2.72 -1.15
C ILE A 5 4.07 2.86 0.04
N LYS A 6 3.79 3.82 0.91
CA LYS A 6 4.53 3.99 2.18
C LYS A 6 4.21 2.88 3.18
N PHE A 7 2.95 2.44 3.22
CA PHE A 7 2.46 1.35 4.08
C PHE A 7 1.33 0.61 3.37
N GLY A 8 1.50 -0.67 3.11
CA GLY A 8 0.52 -1.47 2.38
C GLY A 8 1.11 -2.75 1.81
N SER A 9 0.35 -3.41 0.95
CA SER A 9 0.75 -4.62 0.23
C SER A 9 0.30 -4.55 -1.23
N ILE A 10 1.11 -5.15 -2.11
CA ILE A 10 0.74 -5.44 -3.49
C ILE A 10 0.68 -6.95 -3.63
N GLU A 11 -0.40 -7.44 -4.22
CA GLU A 11 -0.61 -8.85 -4.52
C GLU A 11 -0.70 -9.01 -6.04
N ILE A 12 0.16 -9.85 -6.60
CA ILE A 12 0.26 -10.09 -8.05
C ILE A 12 -0.06 -11.55 -8.29
N ILE A 13 -1.07 -11.81 -9.12
CA ILE A 13 -1.45 -13.17 -9.51
C ILE A 13 -0.95 -13.42 -10.92
N VAL A 14 -0.15 -14.48 -11.07
CA VAL A 14 0.44 -14.90 -12.33
C VAL A 14 -0.09 -16.28 -12.71
N HIS A 15 -0.60 -16.40 -13.92
CA HIS A 15 -0.97 -17.67 -14.54
C HIS A 15 -0.31 -17.76 -15.91
N GLU A 16 0.30 -18.91 -16.24
CA GLU A 16 0.92 -19.16 -17.55
C GLU A 16 1.89 -18.05 -18.00
N ASN A 17 2.78 -17.63 -17.10
CA ASN A 17 3.76 -16.56 -17.31
C ASN A 17 3.13 -15.19 -17.65
N ARG A 18 1.83 -15.00 -17.41
CA ARG A 18 1.10 -13.75 -17.61
C ARG A 18 0.53 -13.24 -16.30
N VAL A 19 0.71 -11.94 -16.05
CA VAL A 19 0.03 -11.26 -14.95
C VAL A 19 -1.45 -11.15 -15.30
N VAL A 20 -2.31 -11.73 -14.48
CA VAL A 20 -3.76 -11.70 -14.68
C VAL A 20 -4.46 -10.78 -13.69
N GLN A 21 -3.83 -10.48 -12.55
CA GLN A 21 -4.39 -9.60 -11.54
C GLN A 21 -3.29 -8.89 -10.76
N ILE A 22 -3.57 -7.63 -10.42
CA ILE A 22 -2.76 -6.81 -9.53
C ILE A 22 -3.72 -6.16 -8.54
N GLU A 23 -3.62 -6.54 -7.27
CA GLU A 23 -4.32 -5.86 -6.18
C GLU A 23 -3.37 -4.97 -5.40
N ARG A 24 -3.86 -3.79 -5.02
CA ARG A 24 -3.16 -2.86 -4.14
C ARG A 24 -3.99 -2.59 -2.90
N LYS A 25 -3.40 -2.85 -1.73
CA LYS A 25 -3.99 -2.54 -0.42
C LYS A 25 -3.11 -1.51 0.26
N GLU A 26 -3.56 -0.26 0.30
CA GLU A 26 -2.86 0.82 1.00
C GLU A 26 -3.40 0.97 2.44
N LYS A 27 -2.49 1.18 3.39
CA LYS A 27 -2.84 1.41 4.80
C LYS A 27 -2.48 2.84 5.17
N LEU A 28 -3.49 3.71 5.16
CA LEU A 28 -3.35 5.07 5.66
C LEU A 28 -3.17 5.04 7.18
N ARG A 29 -1.99 5.47 7.65
CA ARG A 29 -1.76 5.75 9.06
C ARG A 29 -1.89 7.25 9.26
N PHE A 30 -2.89 7.65 10.03
CA PHE A 30 -2.98 9.02 10.52
C PHE A 30 -2.09 9.09 11.76
N ASP A 31 -1.00 9.85 11.70
CA ASP A 31 -0.20 10.14 12.88
C ASP A 31 -1.09 10.88 13.88
N THR A 32 -1.37 10.25 15.02
CA THR A 32 -2.04 10.89 16.16
C THR A 32 -1.07 11.81 16.89
N LYS A 33 -0.38 12.70 16.16
CA LYS A 33 0.16 13.93 16.73
C LYS A 33 -0.86 15.03 16.51
N ALA A 34 -2.07 14.82 17.06
CA ALA A 34 -2.92 15.92 17.43
C ALA A 34 -2.20 16.68 18.55
N THR A 35 -1.38 17.63 18.14
CA THR A 35 -1.09 18.87 18.85
C THR A 35 -0.98 18.75 20.37
N SER A 36 0.15 18.21 20.86
CA SER A 36 0.72 18.71 22.12
C SER A 36 1.49 20.00 21.82
N SER A 37 0.79 21.05 21.36
CA SER A 37 1.31 22.41 21.49
C SER A 37 0.74 22.97 22.76
N LYS A 38 1.66 23.19 23.68
CA LYS A 38 1.56 24.01 24.87
C LYS A 38 1.07 25.42 24.54
#